data_AF-A0A9D8RNC9-F1
#
_entry.id   AF-A0A9D8RNC9-F1
#
_cell.length_a   1.000
_cell.length_b   1.000
_cell.length_c   1.000
_cell.angle_alpha   90.00
_cell.angle_beta   90.00
_cell.angle_gamma   90.00
#
_symmetry.space_group_name_H-M   'P 1'
#
loop_
_entity.id
_entity.type
_entity.pdbx_description
1 polymer ?
#
loop_
_entity_poly.entity_id
_entity_poly.type
_entity_poly.pdbx_seq_one_letter_code
_entity_poly.pdbx_strand_id
1 'polypeptide(L)'
;MKHGFTLIEMLVVVLIVGILAAVALPQYETAVEKSRATQAFILGKHLAEAEELYFLSTGRYTDDWEELGEAQPQIKGWTFDIDFTVENIRAKRDNTTLHYRFFLREPHVASPYAGKYLCVAQESDEKAMSVCRSLGTSEIPVDYTHMSGNYKAFELN
;
A
#
# COMPACT_ATOMS: atom_id res chain seq x y z
N MET A 1 -3.41 -14.68 -57.72
CA MET A 1 -4.39 -15.24 -56.78
C MET A 1 -3.92 -14.89 -55.37
N LYS A 2 -4.71 -14.16 -54.58
CA LYS A 2 -4.34 -13.83 -53.20
C LYS A 2 -4.63 -15.07 -52.35
N HIS A 3 -3.61 -15.68 -51.76
CA HIS A 3 -3.78 -16.75 -50.79
C HIS A 3 -4.42 -16.16 -49.52
N GLY A 4 -5.65 -16.56 -49.23
CA GLY A 4 -6.34 -16.22 -47.99
C GLY A 4 -5.95 -17.19 -46.88
N PHE A 5 -5.90 -16.70 -45.64
CA PHE A 5 -5.73 -17.52 -44.45
C PHE A 5 -6.86 -18.54 -44.32
N THR A 6 -6.54 -19.73 -43.81
CA THR A 6 -7.52 -20.78 -43.56
C THR A 6 -8.19 -20.61 -42.19
N LEU A 7 -9.42 -21.08 -42.06
CA LEU A 7 -10.15 -21.07 -40.78
C LEU A 7 -9.43 -21.91 -39.71
N ILE A 8 -8.81 -23.02 -40.12
CA ILE A 8 -8.07 -23.88 -39.19
C ILE A 8 -6.81 -23.20 -38.66
N GLU A 9 -6.12 -22.38 -39.47
CA GLU A 9 -4.98 -21.59 -38.99
C GLU A 9 -5.42 -20.58 -37.93
N MET A 10 -6.54 -19.89 -38.14
CA MET A 10 -7.04 -18.95 -37.14
C MET A 10 -7.51 -19.64 -35.86
N LEU A 11 -8.08 -20.85 -35.95
CA LEU A 11 -8.47 -21.65 -34.78
C LEU A 11 -7.29 -22.06 -33.90
N VAL A 12 -6.19 -22.51 -34.50
CA VAL A 12 -4.98 -22.88 -33.74
C VAL A 12 -4.33 -21.64 -33.11
N VAL A 13 -4.32 -20.50 -33.82
CA VAL A 13 -3.76 -19.26 -33.28
C VAL A 13 -4.53 -18.79 -32.04
N VAL A 14 -5.87 -18.72 -32.10
CA VAL A 14 -6.67 -18.29 -30.94
C VAL A 14 -6.57 -19.28 -29.78
N LEU A 15 -6.44 -20.58 -30.06
CA LEU A 15 -6.20 -21.60 -29.04
C LEU A 15 -4.89 -21.34 -28.29
N ILE A 16 -3.79 -21.12 -29.02
CA ILE A 16 -2.48 -20.85 -28.42
C ILE A 16 -2.51 -19.53 -27.62
N VAL A 17 -3.07 -18.46 -28.18
CA VAL A 17 -3.20 -17.17 -27.48
C VAL A 17 -4.06 -17.31 -26.21
N GLY A 18 -5.13 -18.11 -26.26
CA GLY A 18 -5.97 -18.40 -25.09
C GLY A 18 -5.21 -19.08 -23.96
N ILE A 19 -4.37 -20.08 -24.28
CA ILE A 19 -3.53 -20.77 -23.27
C ILE A 19 -2.51 -19.81 -22.66
N LEU A 20 -1.83 -19.00 -23.49
CA LEU A 20 -0.84 -18.03 -23.00
C LEU A 20 -1.49 -16.97 -22.11
N ALA A 21 -2.66 -16.44 -22.51
CA ALA A 21 -3.38 -15.42 -21.75
C ALA A 21 -3.84 -15.95 -20.37
N ALA A 22 -4.30 -17.21 -20.30
CA ALA A 22 -4.76 -17.82 -19.05
C ALA A 22 -3.66 -17.89 -17.97
N VAL A 23 -2.40 -18.10 -18.37
CA VAL A 23 -1.25 -18.13 -17.44
C VAL A 23 -0.70 -16.72 -17.19
N ALA A 24 -0.62 -15.89 -18.22
CA ALA A 24 0.01 -14.58 -18.13
C ALA A 24 -0.81 -13.55 -17.34
N LEU A 25 -2.14 -13.57 -17.46
CA LEU A 25 -3.01 -12.57 -16.84
C LEU A 25 -2.92 -12.53 -15.30
N PRO A 26 -3.05 -13.64 -14.55
CA PRO A 26 -2.96 -13.60 -13.08
C PRO A 26 -1.56 -13.17 -12.59
N GLN A 27 -0.51 -13.52 -13.34
CA GLN A 27 0.86 -13.07 -13.05
C GLN A 27 1.02 -11.57 -13.24
N TYR A 28 0.48 -11.04 -14.34
CA TYR A 28 0.47 -9.61 -14.63
C TYR A 28 -0.28 -8.82 -13.54
N GLU A 29 -1.47 -9.27 -13.14
CA GLU A 29 -2.23 -8.64 -12.05
C GLU A 29 -1.44 -8.60 -10.74
N THR A 30 -0.79 -9.71 -10.37
CA THR A 30 0.05 -9.77 -9.17
C THR A 30 1.22 -8.79 -9.24
N ALA A 31 1.87 -8.66 -10.39
CA ALA A 31 2.98 -7.73 -10.59
C ALA A 31 2.51 -6.26 -10.47
N VAL A 32 1.36 -5.93 -11.06
CA VAL A 32 0.76 -4.59 -10.97
C VAL A 32 0.36 -4.27 -9.53
N GLU A 33 -0.23 -5.20 -8.80
CA GLU A 33 -0.61 -4.98 -7.39
C GLU A 33 0.61 -4.77 -6.50
N LYS A 34 1.69 -5.53 -6.69
CA LYS A 34 2.96 -5.28 -5.98
C LYS A 34 3.54 -3.90 -6.29
N SER A 35 3.52 -3.49 -7.56
CA SER A 35 3.97 -2.15 -7.96
C SER A 35 3.16 -1.05 -7.28
N ARG A 36 1.83 -1.19 -7.21
CA ARG A 36 0.96 -0.24 -6.50
C ARG A 36 1.21 -0.21 -5.00
N ALA A 37 1.47 -1.36 -4.38
CA ALA A 37 1.81 -1.43 -2.97
C ALA A 37 3.10 -0.67 -2.66
N THR A 38 4.14 -0.85 -3.48
CA THR A 38 5.39 -0.07 -3.35
C THR A 38 5.16 1.43 -3.60
N GLN A 39 4.36 1.80 -4.60
CA GLN A 39 4.00 3.20 -4.83
C GLN A 39 3.28 3.81 -3.63
N ALA A 40 2.36 3.06 -3.02
CA ALA A 40 1.62 3.54 -1.86
C ALA A 40 2.52 3.75 -0.65
N PHE A 41 3.51 2.87 -0.46
CA PHE A 41 4.53 3.04 0.57
C PHE A 41 5.37 4.32 0.35
N ILE A 42 5.90 4.51 -0.86
CA ILE A 42 6.73 5.67 -1.20
C ILE A 42 5.95 6.97 -1.01
N LEU A 43 4.71 7.01 -1.49
CA LEU A 43 3.87 8.19 -1.38
C LEU A 43 3.50 8.49 0.08
N GLY A 44 3.15 7.48 0.87
CA GLY A 44 2.88 7.67 2.29
C GLY A 44 4.10 8.18 3.08
N LYS A 45 5.31 7.70 2.75
CA LYS A 45 6.56 8.21 3.31
C LYS A 45 6.80 9.67 2.95
N HIS A 46 6.59 10.03 1.69
CA HIS A 46 6.69 11.42 1.24
C HIS A 46 5.74 12.36 2.00
N LEU A 47 4.50 11.95 2.20
CA LEU A 47 3.53 12.75 2.96
C LEU A 47 3.93 12.88 4.43
N ALA A 48 4.47 11.82 5.03
CA ALA A 48 4.97 11.89 6.41
C ALA A 48 6.14 12.87 6.52
N GLU A 49 7.07 12.86 5.55
CA GLU A 49 8.15 13.84 5.47
C GLU A 49 7.62 15.28 5.28
N ALA A 50 6.57 15.47 4.48
CA ALA A 50 5.91 16.76 4.31
C ALA A 50 5.28 17.25 5.62
N GLU A 51 4.61 16.37 6.37
CA GLU A 51 4.05 16.69 7.70
C GLU A 51 5.14 17.14 8.67
N GLU A 52 6.29 16.47 8.70
CA GLU A 52 7.41 16.91 9.54
C GLU A 52 7.92 18.30 9.17
N LEU A 53 8.01 18.60 7.87
CA LEU A 53 8.41 19.94 7.41
C LEU A 53 7.37 21.00 7.78
N TYR A 54 6.08 20.67 7.65
CA TYR A 54 4.99 21.55 8.04
C TYR A 54 5.05 21.84 9.54
N PHE A 55 5.23 20.82 10.37
CA PHE A 55 5.41 20.95 11.81
C PHE A 55 6.58 21.84 12.19
N LEU A 56 7.74 21.71 11.53
CA LEU A 56 8.89 22.59 11.77
C LEU A 56 8.58 24.07 11.49
N SER A 57 7.61 24.37 10.62
CA SER A 57 7.24 25.74 10.27
C SER A 57 6.07 26.30 11.09
N THR A 58 5.11 25.46 11.48
CA THR A 58 3.84 25.89 12.11
C THR A 58 3.69 25.43 13.57
N GLY A 59 4.50 24.46 14.01
CA GLY A 59 4.42 23.83 15.32
C GLY A 59 3.25 22.85 15.49
N ARG A 60 2.58 22.46 14.41
CA ARG A 60 1.48 21.47 14.40
C ARG A 60 1.47 20.65 13.12
N TYR A 61 0.86 19.46 13.18
CA TYR A 61 0.50 18.67 12.00
C TYR A 61 -0.88 19.09 11.44
N THR A 62 -1.26 18.65 10.23
CA THR A 62 -2.55 19.01 9.60
C THR A 62 -3.27 17.82 8.93
N ASP A 63 -4.61 17.75 9.00
CA ASP A 63 -5.41 16.76 8.24
C ASP A 63 -5.76 17.24 6.84
N ASP A 64 -5.44 18.49 6.54
CA ASP A 64 -5.83 19.12 5.32
C ASP A 64 -4.70 19.08 4.29
N TRP A 65 -4.97 18.41 3.17
CA TRP A 65 -4.01 18.27 2.07
C TRP A 65 -3.59 19.63 1.49
N GLU A 66 -4.51 20.61 1.43
CA GLU A 66 -4.23 21.94 0.90
C GLU A 66 -3.33 22.74 1.84
N GLU A 67 -3.56 22.66 3.16
CA GLU A 67 -2.65 23.24 4.17
C GLU A 67 -1.24 22.61 4.10
N LEU A 68 -1.16 21.29 3.86
CA LEU A 68 0.10 20.58 3.67
C LEU A 68 0.82 20.97 2.37
N GLY A 69 0.10 21.59 1.43
CA GLY A 69 0.60 21.92 0.09
C GLY A 69 0.67 20.71 -0.84
N GLU A 70 -0.08 19.65 -0.54
CA GLU A 70 -0.07 18.38 -1.25
C GLU A 70 -1.41 18.09 -1.92
N ALA A 71 -1.38 17.39 -3.05
CA ALA A 71 -2.61 16.86 -3.63
C ALA A 71 -2.99 15.54 -2.96
N GLN A 72 -4.29 15.29 -2.77
CA GLN A 72 -4.75 14.01 -2.22
C GLN A 72 -4.22 12.84 -3.07
N PRO A 73 -3.52 11.87 -2.47
CA PRO A 73 -3.01 10.68 -3.15
C PRO A 73 -4.05 9.91 -3.95
N GLN A 74 -3.74 9.56 -5.19
CA GLN A 74 -4.61 8.75 -6.05
C GLN A 74 -3.87 7.51 -6.57
N ILE A 75 -4.01 6.39 -5.87
CA ILE A 75 -3.49 5.09 -6.32
C ILE A 75 -4.67 4.13 -6.40
N LYS A 76 -4.89 3.51 -7.56
CA LYS A 76 -6.04 2.61 -7.77
C LYS A 76 -6.05 1.49 -6.74
N GLY A 77 -7.13 1.41 -5.97
CA GLY A 77 -7.32 0.39 -4.93
C GLY A 77 -6.68 0.75 -3.59
N TRP A 78 -6.16 1.96 -3.42
CA TRP A 78 -5.54 2.44 -2.19
C TRP A 78 -6.21 3.74 -1.75
N THR A 79 -6.51 3.82 -0.47
CA THR A 79 -7.07 5.00 0.18
C THR A 79 -6.04 5.54 1.17
N PHE A 80 -5.88 6.86 1.21
CA PHE A 80 -5.00 7.55 2.14
C PHE A 80 -5.82 8.40 3.11
N ASP A 81 -5.52 8.28 4.39
CA ASP A 81 -6.14 9.04 5.48
C ASP A 81 -5.07 9.55 6.44
N ILE A 82 -5.23 10.77 6.94
CA ILE A 82 -4.42 11.30 8.05
C ILE A 82 -5.22 11.10 9.33
N ASP A 83 -4.69 10.31 10.25
CA ASP A 83 -5.36 9.91 11.49
C ASP A 83 -4.75 10.65 12.69
N PHE A 84 -5.43 11.70 13.14
CA PHE A 84 -5.02 12.54 14.28
C PHE A 84 -5.20 11.88 15.64
N THR A 85 -5.92 10.77 15.75
CA THR A 85 -6.08 10.10 17.05
C THR A 85 -4.78 9.45 17.54
N VAL A 86 -3.90 9.13 16.59
CA VAL A 86 -2.61 8.45 16.79
C VAL A 86 -1.50 9.04 15.92
N GLU A 87 -1.75 10.23 15.36
CA GLU A 87 -0.88 11.04 14.50
C GLU A 87 -0.02 10.22 13.54
N ASN A 88 -0.72 9.50 12.66
CA ASN A 88 -0.09 8.81 11.56
C ASN A 88 -0.85 9.07 10.26
N ILE A 89 -0.11 8.95 9.17
CA ILE A 89 -0.70 8.81 7.84
C ILE A 89 -0.94 7.33 7.62
N ARG A 90 -2.08 6.98 7.06
CA ARG A 90 -2.47 5.61 6.76
C ARG A 90 -2.68 5.48 5.26
N ALA A 91 -2.11 4.42 4.69
CA ALA A 91 -2.39 4.00 3.32
C ALA A 91 -3.02 2.61 3.37
N LYS A 92 -4.31 2.49 3.08
CA LYS A 92 -5.07 1.23 3.18
C LYS A 92 -5.41 0.69 1.79
N ARG A 93 -5.17 -0.59 1.57
CA ARG A 93 -5.62 -1.29 0.37
C ARG A 93 -7.11 -1.64 0.50
N ASP A 94 -7.88 -1.26 -0.51
CA ASP A 94 -9.32 -1.54 -0.57
C ASP A 94 -9.60 -3.04 -0.59
N ASN A 95 -10.63 -3.46 0.14
CA ASN A 95 -11.09 -4.85 0.25
C ASN A 95 -10.03 -5.85 0.78
N THR A 96 -8.97 -5.37 1.43
CA THR A 96 -7.99 -6.23 2.10
C THR A 96 -7.68 -5.70 3.49
N THR A 97 -6.85 -6.45 4.21
CA THR A 97 -6.38 -6.06 5.56
C THR A 97 -5.05 -5.32 5.52
N LEU A 98 -4.43 -5.21 4.33
CA LEU A 98 -3.14 -4.56 4.14
C LEU A 98 -3.27 -3.05 4.29
N HIS A 99 -2.48 -2.49 5.19
CA HIS A 99 -2.30 -1.05 5.26
C HIS A 99 -0.93 -0.68 5.80
N TYR A 100 -0.42 0.46 5.34
CA TYR A 100 0.77 1.10 5.87
C TYR A 100 0.37 2.18 6.87
N ARG A 101 1.19 2.34 7.92
CA ARG A 101 1.05 3.40 8.91
C ARG A 101 2.37 4.14 9.03
N PHE A 102 2.34 5.45 8.83
CA PHE A 102 3.50 6.32 8.92
C PHE A 102 3.35 7.21 10.14
N PHE A 103 4.00 6.83 11.23
CA PHE A 103 3.90 7.58 12.49
C PHE A 103 4.79 8.81 12.44
N LEU A 104 4.22 9.95 12.81
CA LEU A 104 4.93 11.21 12.88
C LEU A 104 5.87 11.22 14.11
N ARG A 105 6.89 12.07 14.09
CA ARG A 105 7.99 12.05 15.07
C ARG A 105 7.64 12.70 16.39
N GLU A 106 6.82 13.74 16.37
CA GLU A 106 6.44 14.49 17.57
C GLU A 106 4.93 14.36 17.85
N PRO A 107 4.42 13.14 18.08
CA PRO A 107 2.99 12.97 18.19
C PRO A 107 2.46 13.61 19.48
N HIS A 108 1.32 14.30 19.43
CA HIS A 108 0.65 14.85 20.62
C HIS A 108 0.34 13.77 21.66
N VAL A 109 0.10 12.52 21.22
CA VAL A 109 -0.06 11.35 22.08
C VAL A 109 1.18 10.46 21.96
N ALA A 110 1.84 10.21 23.10
CA ALA A 110 3.05 9.39 23.14
C ALA A 110 2.81 8.00 22.51
N SER A 111 3.57 7.70 21.46
CA SER A 111 3.52 6.43 20.74
C SER A 111 4.89 5.78 20.73
N PRO A 112 5.01 4.47 21.01
CA PRO A 112 6.28 3.74 20.88
C PRO A 112 6.75 3.63 19.43
N TYR A 113 5.92 4.02 18.46
CA TYR A 113 6.22 3.97 17.04
C TYR A 113 6.51 5.34 16.44
N ALA A 114 6.65 6.40 17.24
CA ALA A 114 6.96 7.74 16.73
C ALA A 114 8.14 7.72 15.74
N GLY A 115 7.93 8.28 14.55
CA GLY A 115 8.89 8.30 13.45
C GLY A 115 9.12 6.97 12.72
N LYS A 116 8.36 5.91 13.04
CA LYS A 116 8.45 4.59 12.39
C LYS A 116 7.39 4.41 11.32
N TYR A 117 7.72 3.60 10.32
CA TYR A 117 6.78 3.19 9.28
C TYR A 117 6.46 1.71 9.44
N LEU A 118 5.18 1.36 9.48
CA LEU A 118 4.73 0.01 9.73
C LEU A 118 3.90 -0.51 8.55
N CYS A 119 4.10 -1.78 8.20
CA CYS A 119 3.14 -2.56 7.40
C CYS A 119 2.32 -3.41 8.34
N VAL A 120 1.00 -3.33 8.23
CA VAL A 120 0.08 -4.06 9.09
C VAL A 120 -0.88 -4.88 8.22
N ALA A 121 -1.09 -6.12 8.60
CA ALA A 121 -1.99 -7.06 7.94
C ALA A 121 -2.62 -8.02 8.96
N GLN A 122 -3.80 -8.53 8.66
CA GLN A 122 -4.41 -9.56 9.49
C GLN A 122 -3.70 -10.90 9.24
N GLU A 123 -3.47 -11.68 10.28
CA GLU A 123 -2.75 -12.95 10.17
C GLU A 123 -3.45 -13.96 9.24
N SER A 124 -4.77 -13.89 9.12
CA SER A 124 -5.57 -14.72 8.20
C SER A 124 -5.46 -14.31 6.73
N ASP A 125 -4.94 -13.12 6.42
CA ASP A 125 -4.78 -12.62 5.05
C ASP A 125 -3.35 -12.90 4.57
N GLU A 126 -3.12 -14.11 4.06
CA GLU A 126 -1.79 -14.56 3.63
C GLU A 126 -1.18 -13.65 2.54
N LYS A 127 -2.01 -13.08 1.66
CA LYS A 127 -1.53 -12.18 0.60
C LYS A 127 -1.01 -10.89 1.21
N ALA A 128 -1.78 -10.25 2.09
CA ALA A 128 -1.34 -9.04 2.79
C ALA A 128 -0.10 -9.30 3.66
N MET A 129 -0.08 -10.42 4.38
CA MET A 129 1.06 -10.84 5.18
C MET A 129 2.31 -11.09 4.34
N SER A 130 2.17 -11.68 3.14
CA SER A 130 3.30 -11.89 2.23
C SER A 130 3.92 -10.57 1.78
N VAL A 131 3.10 -9.53 1.58
CA VAL A 131 3.57 -8.18 1.22
C VAL A 131 4.33 -7.57 2.39
N CYS A 132 3.76 -7.58 3.60
CA CYS A 132 4.45 -7.03 4.77
C CYS A 132 5.77 -7.75 5.07
N ARG A 133 5.83 -9.07 4.96
CA ARG A 133 7.08 -9.83 5.15
C ARG A 133 8.13 -9.55 4.07
N SER A 134 7.70 -9.21 2.86
CA SER A 134 8.64 -8.89 1.77
C SER A 134 9.24 -7.49 1.86
N LEU A 135 8.56 -6.58 2.57
CA LEU A 135 8.98 -5.17 2.71
C LEU A 135 9.58 -4.87 4.09
N GLY A 136 9.14 -5.57 5.13
CA GLY A 136 9.53 -5.30 6.51
C GLY A 136 10.79 -6.03 6.97
N THR A 137 11.43 -5.49 7.99
CA THR A 137 12.69 -6.00 8.53
C THR A 137 12.51 -6.78 9.84
N SER A 138 11.54 -6.40 10.66
CA SER A 138 11.25 -7.02 11.96
C SER A 138 9.75 -7.02 12.25
N GLU A 139 9.25 -8.10 12.85
CA GLU A 139 7.88 -8.15 13.38
C GLU A 139 7.84 -7.39 14.71
N ILE A 140 6.82 -6.54 14.89
CA ILE A 140 6.64 -5.71 16.08
C ILE A 140 5.38 -6.16 16.83
N PRO A 141 5.42 -6.29 18.18
CA PRO A 141 4.24 -6.58 18.98
C PRO A 141 3.17 -5.49 18.80
N VAL A 142 1.96 -5.91 18.46
CA VAL A 142 0.87 -5.03 18.06
C VAL A 142 -0.02 -4.68 19.26
N ASP A 143 0.55 -4.10 20.31
CA ASP A 143 -0.21 -3.79 21.54
C ASP A 143 -1.04 -2.49 21.42
N TYR A 144 -0.80 -1.69 20.37
CA TYR A 144 -1.36 -0.34 20.21
C TYR A 144 -2.14 -0.11 18.91
N THR A 145 -2.37 -1.12 18.07
CA THR A 145 -3.30 -0.92 16.96
C THR A 145 -4.71 -0.94 17.54
N HIS A 146 -5.45 0.15 17.43
CA HIS A 146 -6.90 0.25 17.65
C HIS A 146 -7.72 -0.65 16.69
N MET A 147 -7.19 -1.81 16.31
CA MET A 147 -7.73 -2.76 15.36
C MET A 147 -8.15 -4.00 16.14
N SER A 148 -9.46 -4.23 16.21
CA SER A 148 -10.01 -5.45 16.77
C SER A 148 -9.65 -6.63 15.86
N GLY A 149 -8.76 -7.52 16.29
CA GLY A 149 -8.42 -8.78 15.61
C GLY A 149 -6.94 -9.19 15.71
N ASN A 150 -6.61 -10.37 15.18
CA ASN A 150 -5.24 -10.89 15.12
C ASN A 150 -4.47 -10.23 13.97
N TYR A 151 -3.99 -9.01 14.19
CA TYR A 151 -3.11 -8.29 13.26
C TYR A 151 -1.64 -8.48 13.62
N LYS A 152 -0.78 -8.42 12.60
CA LYS A 152 0.68 -8.39 12.74
C LYS A 152 1.22 -7.13 12.08
N ALA A 153 2.23 -6.54 12.71
CA ALA A 153 2.91 -5.34 12.23
C ALA A 153 4.38 -5.64 11.94
N PHE A 154 4.90 -5.03 10.88
CA PHE A 154 6.30 -5.15 10.47
C PHE A 154 6.90 -3.76 10.28
N GLU A 155 8.07 -3.52 10.84
CA GLU A 155 8.79 -2.25 10.66
C GLU A 155 9.33 -2.16 9.22
N LEU A 156 9.08 -1.04 8.57
CA LEU A 156 9.54 -0.70 7.22
C LEU A 156 10.67 0.33 7.33
N ASN A 157 11.63 0.25 6.41
CA ASN A 157 12.74 1.20 6.27
C ASN A 157 12.48 2.23 5.17
#